data_AF-A0A0G1JWM9-F1
#
_entry.id   AF-A0A0G1JWM9-F1
#
_cell.length_a   1.000
_cell.length_b   1.000
_cell.length_c   1.000
_cell.angle_alpha   90.00
_cell.angle_beta   90.00
_cell.angle_gamma   90.00
#
_symmetry.space_group_name_H-M   'P 1'
#
loop_
_entity.id
_entity.type
_entity.pdbx_description
1 polymer ?
#
loop_
_entity_poly.entity_id
_entity_poly.type
_entity_poly.pdbx_seq_one_letter_code
_entity_poly.pdbx_strand_id
1 'polypeptide(L)'
;MGIGSGVGENRAQTAARSAIASPLLETSIEGAKGMLFNIIGGADLTMNEVNQAAEIISKAADADAEIIFGAVIDEALVDQIKITVIATGFDETRQRLRDISGRTATKPALETVVNDQTGDDKKEFTEPQDNTDTELDIPAFLRQGR
;
A
#
# COMPACT_ATOMS: atom_id res chain seq x y z
N MET A 1 -3.59 15.51 1.50
CA MET A 1 -4.33 15.91 0.27
C MET A 1 -3.57 15.36 -0.92
N GLY A 2 -4.22 14.88 -1.98
CA GLY A 2 -3.55 14.32 -3.14
C GLY A 2 -3.94 15.01 -4.44
N ILE A 3 -3.00 15.21 -5.35
CA ILE A 3 -3.25 15.81 -6.66
C ILE A 3 -2.59 14.93 -7.72
N GLY A 4 -3.31 14.71 -8.83
CA GLY A 4 -2.82 13.97 -9.97
C GLY A 4 -3.26 14.60 -11.28
N SER A 5 -2.48 14.38 -12.32
CA SER A 5 -2.79 14.82 -13.68
C SER A 5 -2.49 13.73 -14.67
N GLY A 6 -3.23 13.68 -15.77
CA GLY A 6 -3.03 12.73 -16.85
C GLY A 6 -3.35 13.35 -18.20
N VAL A 7 -2.77 12.78 -19.25
CA VAL A 7 -2.95 13.19 -20.65
C VAL A 7 -3.12 11.96 -21.55
N GLY A 8 -3.79 12.15 -22.69
CA GLY A 8 -4.03 11.09 -23.67
C GLY A 8 -5.11 10.08 -23.26
N GLU A 9 -5.11 8.89 -23.88
CA GLU A 9 -6.20 7.90 -23.79
C GLU A 9 -6.44 7.36 -22.36
N ASN A 10 -5.38 7.20 -21.57
CA ASN A 10 -5.45 6.69 -20.19
C ASN A 10 -5.33 7.81 -19.15
N ARG A 11 -5.67 9.05 -19.51
CA ARG A 11 -5.51 10.23 -18.65
C ARG A 11 -6.24 10.12 -17.33
N ALA A 12 -7.48 9.62 -17.32
CA ALA A 12 -8.30 9.51 -16.12
C ALA A 12 -7.68 8.57 -15.09
N GLN A 13 -7.30 7.37 -15.52
CA GLN A 13 -6.71 6.36 -14.64
C GLN A 13 -5.32 6.79 -14.14
N THR A 14 -4.52 7.40 -15.01
CA THR A 14 -3.19 7.92 -14.65
C THR A 14 -3.31 9.05 -13.63
N ALA A 15 -4.22 10.00 -13.85
CA ALA A 15 -4.49 11.09 -12.90
C ALA A 15 -4.97 10.55 -11.55
N ALA A 16 -5.89 9.58 -11.56
CA ALA A 16 -6.42 8.98 -10.33
C ALA A 16 -5.33 8.28 -9.53
N ARG A 17 -4.53 7.42 -10.18
CA ARG A 17 -3.38 6.73 -9.54
C ARG A 17 -2.35 7.71 -8.99
N SER A 18 -2.05 8.77 -9.74
CA SER A 18 -1.13 9.82 -9.28
C SER A 18 -1.68 10.61 -8.10
N ALA A 19 -3.00 10.86 -8.06
CA ALA A 19 -3.63 11.59 -6.97
C ALA A 19 -3.59 10.79 -5.67
N ILE A 20 -3.85 9.47 -5.73
CA ILE A 20 -3.83 8.61 -4.55
C ILE A 20 -2.42 8.29 -4.03
N ALA A 21 -1.42 8.34 -4.91
CA ALA A 21 -0.01 8.13 -4.57
C ALA A 21 0.75 9.45 -4.34
N SER A 22 0.05 10.57 -4.19
CA SER A 22 0.67 11.89 -4.09
C SER A 22 1.48 12.03 -2.80
N PRO A 23 2.71 12.60 -2.84
CA PRO A 23 3.53 12.84 -1.64
C PRO A 23 2.91 13.78 -0.61
N LEU A 24 1.89 14.56 -1.00
CA LEU A 24 1.14 15.45 -0.11
C LEU A 24 0.15 14.69 0.82
N LEU A 25 0.12 13.36 0.71
CA LEU A 25 -0.59 12.45 1.59
C LEU A 25 0.41 11.94 2.63
N GLU A 26 0.45 12.56 3.81
CA GLU A 26 1.30 12.12 4.94
C GLU A 26 0.89 10.73 5.47
N THR A 27 -0.34 10.32 5.19
CA THR A 27 -0.88 8.99 5.46
C THR A 27 -1.52 8.47 4.18
N SER A 28 -1.35 7.16 3.91
CA SER A 28 -2.06 6.48 2.83
C SER A 28 -3.55 6.78 2.92
N ILE A 29 -4.24 6.91 1.78
CA ILE A 29 -5.70 7.15 1.74
C ILE A 29 -6.49 5.98 2.35
N GLU A 30 -5.84 4.82 2.48
CA GLU A 30 -6.38 3.65 3.16
C GLU A 30 -6.89 3.98 4.57
N GLY A 31 -8.17 3.70 4.82
CA GLY A 31 -8.80 3.91 6.12
C GLY A 31 -9.40 5.31 6.34
N ALA A 32 -9.40 6.17 5.33
CA ALA A 32 -10.18 7.41 5.36
C ALA A 32 -11.67 7.10 5.38
N LYS A 33 -12.40 7.58 6.41
CA LYS A 33 -13.86 7.44 6.52
C LYS A 33 -14.65 8.49 5.74
N GLY A 34 -13.99 9.56 5.28
CA GLY A 34 -14.60 10.57 4.44
C GLY A 34 -13.68 11.01 3.32
N MET A 35 -14.20 11.12 2.10
CA MET A 35 -13.44 11.50 0.92
C MET A 35 -14.20 12.51 0.06
N LEU A 36 -13.51 13.58 -0.34
CA LEU A 36 -13.95 14.50 -1.38
C LEU A 36 -12.95 14.46 -2.52
N PHE A 37 -13.41 14.30 -3.76
CA PHE A 37 -12.54 14.50 -4.91
C PHE A 37 -13.22 15.26 -6.03
N ASN A 38 -12.41 15.98 -6.79
CA ASN A 38 -12.86 16.74 -7.95
C ASN A 38 -12.06 16.35 -9.18
N ILE A 39 -12.75 16.15 -10.30
CA ILE A 39 -12.18 15.82 -11.60
C ILE A 39 -12.38 17.05 -12.50
N ILE A 40 -11.31 17.56 -13.07
CA ILE A 40 -11.32 18.69 -14.00
C ILE A 40 -10.76 18.21 -15.31
N GLY A 41 -11.50 18.41 -16.40
CA GLY A 41 -11.04 18.08 -17.75
C GLY A 41 -11.58 19.06 -18.78
N GLY A 42 -11.12 18.91 -20.02
CA GLY A 42 -11.60 19.70 -21.15
C GLY A 42 -13.05 19.42 -21.52
N ALA A 43 -13.53 20.09 -22.57
CA ALA A 43 -14.86 19.84 -23.15
C ALA A 43 -15.02 18.41 -23.70
N ASP A 44 -13.92 17.68 -23.84
CA ASP A 44 -13.81 16.30 -24.24
C ASP A 44 -13.86 15.31 -23.06
N LEU A 45 -14.03 15.77 -21.81
CA LEU A 45 -14.18 14.91 -20.63
C LEU A 45 -15.45 14.06 -20.74
N THR A 46 -15.29 12.74 -20.72
CA THR A 46 -16.40 11.80 -20.86
C THR A 46 -16.85 11.20 -19.52
N MET A 47 -18.11 10.76 -19.46
CA MET A 47 -18.63 10.06 -18.26
C MET A 47 -17.88 8.75 -17.97
N ASN A 48 -17.37 8.07 -19.01
CA ASN A 48 -16.58 6.85 -18.84
C ASN A 48 -15.28 7.14 -18.08
N GLU A 49 -14.60 8.23 -18.42
CA GLU A 49 -13.37 8.65 -17.75
C GLU A 49 -13.62 9.04 -16.29
N VAL A 50 -14.71 9.77 -16.03
CA VAL A 50 -15.14 10.11 -14.67
C VAL A 50 -15.39 8.84 -13.85
N ASN A 51 -16.11 7.86 -14.41
CA ASN A 51 -16.39 6.60 -13.73
C ASN A 51 -15.11 5.80 -13.43
N GLN A 52 -14.19 5.70 -14.39
CA GLN A 52 -12.91 5.00 -14.20
C GLN A 52 -12.07 5.63 -13.10
N ALA A 53 -11.97 6.96 -13.08
CA ALA A 53 -11.25 7.68 -12.05
C ALA A 53 -11.91 7.48 -10.67
N ALA A 54 -13.24 7.63 -10.61
CA ALA A 54 -14.00 7.44 -9.38
C ALA A 54 -13.84 6.02 -8.81
N GLU A 55 -13.87 4.99 -9.65
CA GLU A 55 -13.68 3.60 -9.25
C GLU A 55 -12.29 3.34 -8.66
N ILE A 56 -11.24 3.92 -9.26
CA ILE A 56 -9.87 3.76 -8.74
C ILE A 56 -9.73 4.45 -7.38
N ILE A 57 -10.28 5.65 -7.24
CA ILE A 57 -10.16 6.47 -6.03
C ILE A 57 -10.98 5.86 -4.88
N SER A 58 -12.21 5.40 -5.15
CA SER A 58 -13.08 4.81 -4.12
C SER A 58 -12.53 3.49 -3.58
N LYS A 59 -11.89 2.67 -4.43
CA LYS A 59 -11.23 1.42 -4.00
C LYS A 59 -10.03 1.65 -3.07
N ALA A 60 -9.44 2.84 -3.08
CA ALA A 60 -8.35 3.19 -2.17
C ALA A 60 -8.86 3.69 -0.79
N ALA A 61 -10.14 4.02 -0.67
CA ALA A 61 -10.76 4.45 0.58
C ALA A 61 -11.14 3.27 1.48
N ASP A 62 -11.65 3.58 2.67
CA ASP A 62 -12.33 2.58 3.50
C ASP A 62 -13.65 2.11 2.83
N ALA A 63 -14.05 0.85 3.04
CA ALA A 63 -15.25 0.28 2.42
C ALA A 63 -16.54 0.99 2.85
N ASP A 64 -16.56 1.57 4.05
CA ASP A 64 -17.68 2.33 4.60
C ASP A 64 -17.43 3.85 4.52
N ALA A 65 -16.52 4.30 3.65
CA ALA A 65 -16.22 5.72 3.51
C ALA A 65 -17.38 6.48 2.85
N GLU A 66 -17.72 7.65 3.39
CA GLU A 66 -18.59 8.61 2.72
C GLU A 66 -17.80 9.33 1.61
N ILE A 67 -18.28 9.25 0.37
CA ILE A 67 -17.55 9.75 -0.80
C ILE A 67 -18.39 10.81 -1.53
N ILE A 68 -17.82 12.00 -1.66
CA ILE A 68 -18.37 13.11 -2.45
C ILE A 68 -17.47 13.33 -3.65
N PHE A 69 -18.03 13.27 -4.86
CA PHE A 69 -17.30 13.56 -6.09
C PHE A 69 -17.88 14.75 -6.84
N GLY A 70 -16.99 15.50 -7.49
CA GLY A 70 -17.32 16.57 -8.42
C GLY A 70 -16.64 16.36 -9.78
N ALA A 71 -17.27 16.89 -10.82
CA ALA A 71 -16.70 17.00 -12.15
C ALA A 71 -16.89 18.43 -12.67
N VAL A 72 -15.84 19.01 -13.21
CA VAL A 72 -15.83 20.37 -13.74
C VAL A 72 -15.23 20.34 -15.15
N ILE A 73 -15.87 21.06 -16.06
CA ILE A 73 -15.35 21.29 -17.40
C ILE A 73 -14.58 22.60 -17.41
N ASP A 74 -13.32 22.53 -17.83
CA ASP A 74 -12.43 23.68 -18.06
C ASP A 74 -11.89 23.59 -19.49
N GLU A 75 -12.37 24.46 -20.38
CA GLU A 75 -11.98 24.47 -21.80
C GLU A 75 -10.47 24.66 -22.03
N ALA A 76 -9.73 25.17 -21.04
CA ALA A 76 -8.28 25.30 -21.12
C ALA A 76 -7.55 23.94 -21.02
N LEU A 77 -8.20 22.89 -20.51
CA LEU A 77 -7.61 21.57 -20.30
C LEU A 77 -7.86 20.61 -21.48
N VAL A 78 -7.35 20.97 -22.66
CA VAL A 78 -7.45 20.12 -23.85
C VAL A 78 -6.65 18.82 -23.66
N ASP A 79 -7.30 17.67 -23.88
CA ASP A 79 -6.71 16.33 -23.74
C ASP A 79 -6.08 16.03 -22.36
N GLN A 80 -6.40 16.84 -21.34
CA GLN A 80 -5.83 16.74 -19.99
C GLN A 80 -6.92 16.56 -18.94
N ILE A 81 -6.62 15.75 -17.93
CA ILE A 81 -7.42 15.65 -16.71
C ILE A 81 -6.55 16.00 -15.50
N LYS A 82 -7.13 16.76 -14.56
CA LYS A 82 -6.59 16.98 -13.22
C LYS A 82 -7.57 16.46 -12.18
N ILE A 83 -7.05 15.78 -11.18
CA ILE A 83 -7.82 15.24 -10.07
C ILE A 83 -7.23 15.74 -8.77
N THR A 84 -8.10 16.24 -7.89
CA THR A 84 -7.74 16.58 -6.51
C THR A 84 -8.54 15.71 -5.57
N VAL A 85 -7.87 15.10 -4.59
CA VAL A 85 -8.45 14.22 -3.58
C VAL A 85 -8.15 14.77 -2.19
N ILE A 86 -9.18 14.83 -1.36
CA ILE A 86 -9.12 15.23 0.04
C ILE A 86 -9.69 14.06 0.84
N ALA A 87 -8.85 13.43 1.65
CA ALA A 87 -9.23 12.32 2.51
C ALA A 87 -9.19 12.77 3.97
N THR A 88 -10.19 12.36 4.74
CA THR A 88 -10.41 12.78 6.14
C THR A 88 -10.98 11.61 6.96
N GLY A 89 -11.03 11.76 8.28
CA GLY A 89 -11.61 10.75 9.17
C GLY A 89 -10.74 9.50 9.29
N PHE A 90 -9.41 9.67 9.36
CA PHE A 90 -8.48 8.59 9.65
C PHE A 90 -8.54 8.21 11.14
N ASP A 91 -8.43 6.92 11.45
CA ASP A 91 -8.35 6.44 12.83
C ASP A 91 -6.96 6.70 13.43
N GLU A 92 -6.87 7.72 14.28
CA GLU A 92 -5.64 8.10 14.98
C GLU A 92 -5.06 6.96 15.84
N THR A 93 -5.90 6.04 16.33
CA THR A 93 -5.45 4.93 17.18
C THR A 93 -4.55 3.98 16.39
N ARG A 94 -4.94 3.69 15.15
CA ARG A 94 -4.17 2.83 14.23
C ARG A 94 -2.85 3.48 13.83
N GLN A 95 -2.83 4.81 13.69
CA GLN A 95 -1.63 5.59 13.39
C GLN A 95 -0.62 5.53 14.56
N ARG A 96 -1.08 5.77 15.80
CA ARG A 96 -0.23 5.67 17.00
C ARG A 96 0.38 4.28 17.20
N LEU A 97 -0.35 3.21 16.88
CA LEU A 97 0.18 1.85 16.96
C LEU A 97 1.28 1.56 15.92
N ARG A 98 1.18 2.11 14.70
CA ARG A 98 2.25 1.99 13.68
C ARG A 98 3.52 2.70 14.11
N ASP A 99 3.40 3.89 14.70
CA ASP A 99 4.56 4.67 15.16
C ASP A 99 5.33 3.98 16.30
N ILE A 100 4.62 3.26 17.17
CA ILE A 100 5.23 2.49 18.26
C ILE A 100 5.96 1.25 17.72
N SER A 101 5.36 0.55 16.75
CA SER A 101 5.92 -0.70 16.20
C SER A 101 7.13 -0.48 15.29
N GLY A 102 7.25 0.68 14.64
CA GLY A 102 8.36 1.02 13.73
C GLY A 102 9.72 1.27 14.41
N ARG A 103 9.80 1.32 15.76
CA ARG A 103 11.03 1.70 16.49
C ARG A 103 11.88 0.51 16.94
N THR A 104 11.49 -0.75 16.67
CA THR A 104 12.09 -1.93 17.33
C THR A 104 12.93 -2.86 16.44
N ALA A 105 13.41 -2.41 15.27
CA ALA A 105 14.18 -3.26 14.36
C ALA A 105 15.63 -2.78 14.12
N THR A 106 16.46 -2.82 15.17
CA THR A 106 17.92 -2.96 15.01
C THR A 106 18.33 -4.36 15.43
N LYS A 107 18.46 -5.28 14.45
CA LYS A 107 19.13 -6.58 14.64
C LYS A 107 20.65 -6.34 14.75
N PRO A 108 21.35 -6.82 15.80
CA PRO A 108 22.79 -6.88 15.79
C PRO A 108 23.23 -8.08 14.93
N ALA A 109 24.07 -7.83 13.93
CA ALA A 109 24.72 -8.88 13.14
C ALA A 109 25.83 -9.52 14.00
N LEU A 110 25.72 -10.81 14.29
CA LEU A 110 26.86 -11.62 14.74
C LEU A 110 27.61 -12.09 13.48
N GLU A 111 28.85 -11.62 13.31
CA GLU A 111 29.77 -12.16 12.31
C GLU A 111 30.36 -13.48 12.81
N THR A 112 29.96 -14.59 12.18
CA THR A 112 30.64 -15.87 12.36
C THR A 112 31.83 -15.93 11.41
N VAL A 113 33.03 -15.80 11.98
CA VAL A 113 34.31 -16.00 11.28
C VAL A 113 34.45 -17.50 10.97
N VAL A 114 34.38 -17.89 9.70
CA VAL A 114 34.64 -19.28 9.27
C VAL A 114 36.06 -19.34 8.67
N ASN A 115 36.91 -20.11 9.34
CA ASN A 115 38.30 -20.37 8.98
C ASN A 115 38.38 -21.53 7.96
N ASP A 116 39.18 -21.33 6.92
CA ASP A 116 39.38 -22.22 5.77
C ASP A 116 40.42 -23.30 6.09
N GLN A 117 40.04 -24.59 6.04
CA GLN A 117 40.97 -25.72 5.88
C GLN A 117 40.35 -26.89 5.08
N THR A 118 40.92 -27.08 3.89
CA THR A 118 41.07 -28.27 3.02
C THR A 118 40.79 -29.67 3.60
N GLY A 119 40.13 -30.52 2.80
CA GLY A 119 40.18 -31.98 2.92
C GLY A 119 39.10 -32.72 2.12
N ASP A 120 39.48 -33.29 0.97
CA ASP A 120 38.72 -34.21 0.12
C ASP A 120 38.62 -35.59 0.81
N ASP A 121 37.40 -36.11 1.06
CA ASP A 121 37.11 -37.55 0.98
C ASP A 121 35.61 -37.89 1.06
N LYS A 122 35.24 -38.93 0.32
CA LYS A 122 33.89 -39.46 -0.01
C LYS A 122 33.03 -39.87 1.20
N LYS A 123 31.68 -39.75 1.08
CA LYS A 123 30.71 -40.88 1.21
C LYS A 123 29.21 -40.49 1.15
N GLU A 124 28.50 -41.33 0.38
CA GLU A 124 27.15 -41.92 0.59
C GLU A 124 25.89 -41.07 0.77
N PHE A 125 24.97 -41.33 -0.17
CA PHE A 125 23.53 -41.11 -0.14
C PHE A 125 22.87 -41.55 1.17
N THR A 126 22.06 -40.67 1.77
CA THR A 126 20.77 -41.06 2.37
C THR A 126 19.85 -39.85 2.41
N GLU A 127 18.77 -39.85 1.63
CA GLU A 127 17.59 -39.03 1.92
C GLU A 127 16.80 -39.71 3.05
N PRO A 128 16.34 -38.94 4.05
CA PRO A 128 15.07 -39.24 4.67
C PRO A 128 14.09 -38.09 4.46
N GLN A 129 12.90 -38.52 4.08
CA GLN A 129 11.73 -37.72 3.77
C GLN A 129 11.26 -36.87 4.96
N ASP A 130 10.80 -35.69 4.58
CA ASP A 130 9.75 -34.85 5.14
C ASP A 130 8.72 -35.61 6.00
N ASN A 131 8.46 -35.09 7.20
CA ASN A 131 7.19 -35.10 7.95
C ASN A 131 7.46 -34.71 9.42
N THR A 132 7.14 -33.49 9.82
CA THR A 132 6.50 -33.16 11.12
C THR A 132 6.22 -31.66 11.19
N ASP A 133 5.14 -31.28 10.51
CA ASP A 133 4.61 -29.93 10.41
C ASP A 133 3.81 -29.53 11.67
N THR A 134 4.36 -29.69 12.88
CA THR A 134 3.56 -29.43 14.12
C THR A 134 4.33 -29.08 15.40
N GLU A 135 5.61 -28.69 15.35
CA GLU A 135 6.40 -28.41 16.58
C GLU A 135 6.81 -26.94 16.80
N LEU A 136 5.96 -25.98 16.43
CA LEU A 136 6.26 -24.55 16.64
C LEU A 136 5.24 -23.76 17.48
N ASP A 137 4.20 -24.39 18.02
CA ASP A 137 3.08 -23.66 18.65
C ASP A 137 3.01 -23.74 20.19
N ILE A 138 4.07 -24.21 20.86
CA ILE A 138 4.11 -24.25 22.34
C ILE A 138 5.24 -23.37 22.88
N PRO A 139 4.91 -22.20 23.47
CA PRO A 139 5.88 -21.31 24.10
C PRO A 139 6.65 -22.01 25.24
N ALA A 140 7.94 -21.68 25.36
CA ALA A 140 8.89 -22.33 26.27
C ALA A 140 8.45 -22.41 27.75
N PHE A 141 7.55 -21.53 28.20
CA PHE A 141 7.08 -21.49 29.59
C PHE A 141 6.15 -22.66 29.99
N LEU A 142 5.56 -23.39 29.03
CA LEU A 142 4.68 -24.54 29.30
C LEU A 142 5.43 -25.88 29.48
N ARG A 143 6.76 -25.90 29.27
CA ARG A 143 7.55 -27.16 29.29
C ARG A 143 8.01 -27.61 30.68
N GLN A 144 7.94 -26.76 31.70
CA GLN A 144 8.41 -27.10 33.05
C GLN A 144 7.33 -26.80 34.08
N GLY A 145 6.50 -27.81 34.31
CA GLY A 145 5.47 -27.83 35.34
C GLY A 145 5.12 -29.26 35.73
N ARG A 146 6.12 -30.04 36.15
CA ARG A 146 5.95 -31.21 37.03
C ARG A 146 7.24 -31.48 37.78
#